data_AF-A0A662GUD4-F1
#
_entry.id   AF-A0A662GUD4-F1
#
_cell.length_a   1.000
_cell.length_b   1.000
_cell.length_c   1.000
_cell.angle_alpha   90.00
_cell.angle_beta   90.00
_cell.angle_gamma   90.00
#
_symmetry.space_group_name_H-M   'P 1'
#
loop_
_entity.id
_entity.type
_entity.pdbx_description
1 polymer ?
#
loop_
_entity_poly.entity_id
_entity_poly.type
_entity_poly.pdbx_seq_one_letter_code
_entity_poly.pdbx_strand_id
1 'polypeptide(L)' 'VVTVRKAPSGEGTHTFDRWEMRIHKRIIDMDADERAMRQLMRVRVPPNVKIEIEVK' A
#
# COMPACT_ATOMS: atom_id res chain seq x y z
N VAL A 1 -14.28 0.94 -1.73
CA VAL A 1 -14.88 0.04 -2.74
C VAL A 1 -15.17 0.88 -3.97
N VAL A 2 -14.66 0.47 -5.13
CA VAL A 2 -14.95 1.12 -6.42
C VAL A 2 -15.86 0.18 -7.19
N THR A 3 -17.09 0.63 -7.47
CA THR A 3 -18.07 -0.15 -8.22
C THR A 3 -18.08 0.32 -9.66
N VAL A 4 -17.79 -0.57 -10.61
CA VAL A 4 -17.78 -0.27 -12.05
C VAL A 4 -18.71 -1.22 -12.78
N ARG A 5 -19.35 -0.72 -13.85
CA ARG A 5 -20.14 -1.57 -14.73
C ARG A 5 -19.20 -2.54 -15.44
N LYS A 6 -19.56 -3.82 -15.44
CA LYS A 6 -18.73 -4.87 -16.06
C LYS A 6 -18.73 -4.75 -17.59
N ALA A 7 -19.85 -4.31 -18.18
CA ALA A 7 -19.96 -4.10 -19.62
C ALA A 7 -19.44 -2.71 -20.04
N PRO A 8 -18.65 -2.62 -21.13
CA PRO A 8 -18.19 -1.34 -21.68
C PRO A 8 -19.29 -0.57 -22.42
N SER A 9 -20.32 -1.27 -22.93
CA SER A 9 -21.50 -0.70 -23.59
C SER A 9 -22.74 -0.73 -22.68
N GLY A 10 -23.66 0.21 -22.93
CA GLY A 10 -24.87 0.43 -22.12
C GLY A 10 -25.96 -0.64 -22.24
N GLU A 11 -25.83 -1.56 -23.19
CA GLU A 11 -26.81 -2.59 -23.51
C GLU A 11 -26.63 -3.87 -22.68
N GLY A 12 -27.73 -4.60 -22.43
CA GLY A 12 -27.74 -5.87 -21.68
C GLY A 12 -27.95 -5.71 -20.16
N THR A 13 -27.78 -6.82 -19.41
CA THR A 13 -28.08 -6.90 -17.97
C THR A 13 -27.13 -6.05 -17.13
N HIS A 14 -27.69 -5.29 -16.18
CA HIS A 14 -26.93 -4.48 -15.23
C HIS A 14 -26.08 -5.34 -14.29
N THR A 15 -24.81 -5.52 -14.65
CA THR A 15 -23.80 -6.23 -13.84
C THR A 15 -22.70 -5.26 -13.43
N PHE A 16 -22.31 -5.33 -12.15
CA PHE A 16 -21.36 -4.42 -11.54
C PHE A 16 -20.27 -5.21 -10.80
N ASP A 17 -19.02 -4.85 -11.03
CA ASP A 17 -17.88 -5.36 -10.29
C ASP A 17 -17.57 -4.47 -9.10
N ARG A 18 -17.17 -5.08 -7.99
CA ARG A 18 -16.74 -4.39 -6.77
C ARG A 18 -15.25 -4.60 -6.58
N TRP A 19 -14.50 -3.53 -6.74
CA TRP A 19 -13.05 -3.53 -6.55
C TRP A 19 -12.71 -2.94 -5.19
N GLU A 20 -11.80 -3.59 -4.48
CA GLU A 20 -11.35 -3.15 -3.17
C GLU A 20 -9.82 -3.06 -3.13
N MET A 21 -9.31 -1.94 -2.64
CA MET A 21 -7.90 -1.76 -2.32
C MET A 21 -7.79 -1.70 -0.79
N ARG A 22 -7.01 -2.63 -0.21
CA ARG A 22 -6.78 -2.71 1.24
C ARG A 22 -5.32 -2.36 1.53
N ILE A 23 -5.11 -1.19 2.13
CA ILE A 23 -3.78 -0.69 2.47
C ILE A 23 -3.59 -0.84 3.98
N HIS A 24 -2.49 -1.50 4.39
CA HIS A 24 -2.13 -1.64 5.80
C HIS A 24 -0.99 -0.66 6.12
N LYS A 25 -1.22 0.26 7.06
CA LYS A 25 -0.22 1.23 7.53
C LYS A 25 0.30 0.82 8.91
N ARG A 26 1.61 0.90 9.09
CA ARG A 26 2.29 0.71 10.39
C ARG A 26 3.20 1.91 10.63
N ILE A 27 3.30 2.35 11.87
CA ILE A 27 4.19 3.43 12.32
C ILE A 27 5.13 2.82 13.35
N ILE A 28 6.43 3.13 13.24
CA ILE A 28 7.48 2.67 14.14
C ILE A 28 8.27 3.90 14.54
N ASP A 29 8.29 4.23 15.82
CA ASP A 29 9.10 5.30 16.38
C ASP A 29 10.37 4.69 17.00
N MET A 30 11.53 5.26 16.70
CA MET A 30 12.84 4.81 17.18
C MET A 30 13.70 6.03 17.50
N ASP A 31 14.34 6.05 18.67
CA ASP A 31 15.43 6.98 18.97
C ASP A 31 16.66 6.58 18.14
N ALA A 32 16.98 7.38 17.12
CA ALA A 32 17.91 6.98 16.08
C ALA A 32 19.36 7.30 16.44
N ASP A 33 20.17 6.26 16.61
CA ASP A 33 21.62 6.31 16.40
C ASP A 33 21.92 5.95 14.93
N GLU A 34 22.90 6.61 14.30
CA GLU A 34 23.15 6.50 12.84
C GLU A 34 23.47 5.05 12.42
N ARG A 35 24.01 4.25 13.35
CA ARG A 35 24.27 2.82 13.18
C ARG A 35 23.00 1.98 13.04
N ALA A 36 21.95 2.29 13.82
CA ALA A 36 20.69 1.55 13.81
C ALA A 36 19.95 1.76 12.48
N MET A 37 19.96 2.99 11.94
CA MET A 37 19.37 3.32 10.63
C MET A 37 20.00 2.51 9.49
N ARG A 38 21.34 2.38 9.47
CA ARG A 38 22.03 1.58 8.43
C ARG A 38 21.69 0.10 8.50
N GLN A 39 21.45 -0.43 9.69
CA GLN A 39 21.02 -1.83 9.85
C GLN A 39 19.56 -2.02 9.39
N LEU A 40 18.69 -1.04 9.67
CA LEU A 40 17.29 -1.07 9.21
C LEU A 40 17.19 -1.07 7.68
N MET A 41 17.99 -0.24 6.99
CA MET A 41 18.01 -0.19 5.52
C MET A 41 18.52 -1.48 4.86
N ARG A 42 19.27 -2.31 5.59
CA ARG A 42 19.75 -3.62 5.09
C ARG A 42 18.70 -4.73 5.18
N VAL A 43 17.59 -4.49 5.87
CA VAL A 43 16.52 -5.48 5.97
C VAL A 43 15.92 -5.70 4.58
N ARG A 44 15.73 -6.96 4.19
CA ARG A 44 15.08 -7.31 2.93
C ARG A 44 13.61 -6.95 3.01
N VAL A 45 13.26 -5.80 2.46
CA VAL A 45 11.88 -5.34 2.35
C VAL A 45 11.23 -6.02 1.13
N PRO A 46 10.06 -6.66 1.29
CA PRO A 46 9.30 -7.18 0.17
C PRO A 46 8.97 -6.06 -0.83
N PRO A 47 8.99 -6.31 -2.15
CA PRO A 47 8.80 -5.27 -3.17
C PRO A 47 7.40 -4.63 -3.17
N ASN A 48 6.43 -5.26 -2.49
CA ASN A 48 5.06 -4.77 -2.33
C ASN A 48 4.86 -3.85 -1.11
N VAL A 49 5.93 -3.54 -0.37
CA VAL A 49 5.86 -2.68 0.83
C VAL A 49 6.58 -1.38 0.55
N LYS A 50 5.84 -0.27 0.63
CA LYS A 50 6.41 1.08 0.59
C LYS A 50 6.79 1.51 2.02
N ILE A 51 8.02 1.94 2.21
CA ILE A 51 8.52 2.49 3.47
C ILE A 51 8.93 3.94 3.21
N GLU A 52 8.47 4.85 4.07
CA GLU A 52 8.90 6.25 4.10
C GLU A 52 9.55 6.49 5.47
N ILE A 53 10.69 7.17 5.47
CA ILE A 53 11.45 7.48 6.70
C ILE A 53 11.57 8.99 6.78
N GLU A 54 11.17 9.56 7.91
CA GLU A 54 11.32 10.98 8.22
C GLU A 54 12.31 11.11 9.39
N VAL A 55 13.38 11.87 9.18
CA VAL A 55 14.36 12.20 10.21
C VAL A 55 14.04 13.62 10.68
N LYS A 56 13.83 13.81 11.99
CA LYS A 56 13.73 15.15 12.59
C LYS A 56 15.11 15.75 12.78
#